data_AF-A0A4V2SVN6-F1
#
_entry.id   AF-A0A4V2SVN6-F1
#
_cell.length_a   1.000
_cell.length_b   1.000
_cell.length_c   1.000
_cell.angle_alpha   90.00
_cell.angle_beta   90.00
_cell.angle_gamma   90.00
#
_symmetry.space_group_name_H-M   'P 1'
#
loop_
_entity.id
_entity.type
_entity.pdbx_description
1 polymer ?
#
loop_
_entity_poly.entity_id
_entity_poly.type
_entity_poly.pdbx_seq_one_letter_code
_entity_poly.pdbx_strand_id
1 'polypeptide(L)' 'MSTVTFYGGGNGHGVGMSQYGASMLGLSGWSYDQILNAYYNGMELVQAY' A
#
# COMPACT_ATOMS: atom_id res chain seq x y z
N MET A 1 -37.17 17.29 1.76
CA MET A 1 -35.88 17.15 2.44
C MET A 1 -34.81 17.02 1.38
N SER A 2 -33.71 17.75 1.50
CA SER A 2 -32.63 17.74 0.51
C SER A 2 -31.51 16.85 1.05
N THR A 3 -31.11 15.83 0.29
CA THR A 3 -29.97 14.97 0.61
C THR A 3 -28.78 15.34 -0.25
N VAL A 4 -27.59 15.26 0.36
CA VAL A 4 -26.30 15.39 -0.33
C VAL A 4 -25.59 14.05 -0.19
N THR A 5 -25.20 13.47 -1.32
CA THR A 5 -24.45 12.21 -1.38
C THR A 5 -23.01 12.49 -1.77
N PHE A 6 -22.07 11.94 -1.00
CA PHE A 6 -20.65 11.99 -1.34
C PHE A 6 -20.18 10.63 -1.85
N TYR A 7 -19.28 10.68 -2.82
CA TYR A 7 -18.55 9.53 -3.32
C TYR A 7 -17.09 9.69 -2.91
N GLY A 8 -16.51 8.64 -2.35
CA GLY A 8 -15.10 8.58 -1.97
C GLY A 8 -14.43 7.34 -2.55
N GLY A 9 -13.12 7.20 -2.30
CA GLY A 9 -12.34 6.04 -2.69
C GLY A 9 -11.07 5.91 -1.85
N GLY A 10 -10.69 4.68 -1.53
CA GLY A 10 -9.56 4.39 -0.64
C GLY A 10 -9.87 4.61 0.84
N ASN A 11 -8.93 4.23 1.70
CA ASN A 11 -9.01 4.41 3.15
C ASN A 11 -7.61 4.73 3.70
N GLY A 12 -7.37 5.99 4.05
CA GLY A 12 -6.08 6.48 4.56
C GLY A 12 -5.54 7.69 3.77
N HIS A 13 -4.37 8.17 4.18
CA HIS A 13 -3.74 9.37 3.59
C HIS A 13 -3.09 9.11 2.21
N GLY A 14 -3.02 7.85 1.76
CA GLY A 14 -2.59 7.48 0.40
C GLY A 14 -1.09 7.63 0.10
N VAL A 15 -0.24 7.78 1.13
CA VAL A 15 1.22 7.91 0.96
C VAL A 15 1.90 6.62 1.40
N GLY A 16 2.88 6.16 0.62
CA GLY A 16 3.62 4.94 0.89
C GLY A 16 2.85 3.68 0.51
N MET A 17 2.85 2.69 1.40
CA MET A 17 2.32 1.36 1.12
C MET A 17 0.80 1.25 1.32
N SER A 18 0.10 0.80 0.28
CA SER A 18 -1.27 0.30 0.43
C SER A 18 -1.25 -1.09 1.08
N GLN A 19 -1.87 -1.22 2.25
CA GLN A 19 -1.94 -2.49 2.97
C GLN A 19 -2.69 -3.58 2.17
N TYR A 20 -3.81 -3.22 1.57
CA TYR A 20 -4.57 -4.14 0.70
C TYR A 20 -3.77 -4.52 -0.55
N GLY A 21 -3.07 -3.57 -1.16
CA GLY A 21 -2.22 -3.87 -2.31
C GLY A 21 -1.04 -4.78 -1.96
N ALA A 22 -0.37 -4.54 -0.83
CA ALA A 22 0.68 -5.42 -0.31
C ALA A 22 0.18 -6.84 -0.06
N SER A 23 -1.01 -7.00 0.52
CA SER A 23 -1.63 -8.31 0.72
C SER A 23 -1.90 -9.04 -0.60
N MET A 24 -2.45 -8.34 -1.60
CA MET A 24 -2.70 -8.92 -2.92
C MET A 24 -1.43 -9.33 -3.66
N LEU A 25 -0.37 -8.52 -3.56
CA LEU A 25 0.94 -8.86 -4.13
C LEU A 25 1.56 -10.09 -3.45
N GLY A 26 1.45 -10.18 -2.12
CA GLY A 26 1.87 -11.37 -1.37
C GLY A 26 1.09 -12.62 -1.78
N LEU A 27 -0.23 -12.52 -1.93
CA LEU A 27 -1.06 -13.61 -2.48
C LEU A 27 -0.69 -13.98 -3.92
N SER A 28 -0.13 -13.03 -4.67
CA SER A 28 0.39 -13.23 -6.03
C SER A 28 1.84 -13.73 -6.05
N GLY A 29 2.41 -14.06 -4.89
CA GLY A 29 3.74 -14.68 -4.77
C GLY A 29 4.92 -13.70 -4.69
N TRP A 30 4.67 -12.40 -4.54
CA TRP A 30 5.76 -11.43 -4.35
C TRP A 30 6.38 -11.60 -2.96
N SER A 31 7.72 -11.49 -2.90
CA SER A 31 8.43 -11.41 -1.63
C SER A 31 8.25 -10.04 -0.96
N TYR A 32 8.51 -9.98 0.35
CA TYR A 32 8.33 -8.74 1.12
C TYR A 32 9.21 -7.59 0.62
N ASP A 33 10.43 -7.87 0.17
CA ASP A 33 11.36 -6.89 -0.41
C ASP A 33 10.87 -6.36 -1.76
N GLN A 34 10.31 -7.22 -2.62
CA GLN A 34 9.68 -6.80 -3.87
C GLN A 34 8.48 -5.88 -3.61
N ILE A 35 7.64 -6.22 -2.62
CA ILE A 35 6.49 -5.40 -2.22
C ILE A 35 6.96 -4.05 -1.69
N LEU A 36 7.94 -4.04 -0.78
CA LEU A 36 8.47 -2.80 -0.21
C LEU A 36 9.07 -1.89 -1.29
N ASN A 37 9.86 -2.44 -2.21
CA ASN A 37 10.46 -1.67 -3.30
C ASN A 37 9.43 -1.14 -4.31
N ALA A 38 8.27 -1.80 -4.47
CA ALA A 38 7.18 -1.30 -5.29
C ALA A 38 6.54 -0.01 -4.71
N TYR A 39 6.48 0.11 -3.38
CA TYR A 39 5.91 1.29 -2.71
C TYR A 39 6.94 2.33 -2.30
N TYR A 40 8.19 1.92 -2.12
CA TYR A 40 9.31 2.74 -1.70
C TYR A 40 10.46 2.56 -2.70
N ASN A 41 10.33 3.16 -3.88
CA ASN A 41 11.29 2.97 -4.97
C ASN A 41 12.71 3.36 -4.54
N GLY A 42 13.66 2.45 -4.74
CA GLY A 42 15.07 2.69 -4.41
C GLY A 42 15.39 2.57 -2.92
N MET A 43 14.51 1.96 -2.12
CA MET A 43 14.78 1.67 -0.72
C MET A 43 15.84 0.58 -0.54
N GLU A 44 16.59 0.62 0.56
CA GLU A 44 17.52 -0.44 0.97
C GLU A 44 17.12 -1.05 2.31
N LEU A 45 17.13 -2.40 2.39
CA LEU A 45 16.91 -3.11 3.64
C LEU A 45 18.23 -3.14 4.41
N VAL A 46 18.20 -2.65 5.65
CA VAL A 46 19.37 -2.63 6.54
C VAL A 46 19.11 -3.50 7.75
N GLN A 47 20.02 -4.43 8.01
CA GLN A 47 20.03 -5.21 9.24
C GLN A 47 20.54 -4.32 10.37
N ALA A 48 19.67 -3.99 11.32
CA ALA A 48 19.99 -3.05 12.40
C ALA A 48 20.68 -3.71 13.61
N TYR A 49 20.62 -5.05 13.72
CA TYR A 49 21.15 -5.82 14.84
C TYR A 49 21.58 -7.23 14.42
#